data_AF-A0AAD1ADA5-F1
#
_entry.id   AF-A0AAD1ADA5-F1
#
_cell.length_a   1.000
_cell.length_b   1.000
_cell.length_c   1.000
_cell.angle_alpha   90.00
_cell.angle_beta   90.00
_cell.angle_gamma   90.00
#
_symmetry.space_group_name_H-M   'P 1'
#
loop_
_entity.id
_entity.type
_entity.pdbx_description
1 polymer ?
#
loop_
_entity_poly.entity_id
_entity_poly.type
_entity_poly.pdbx_seq_one_letter_code
_entity_poly.pdbx_strand_id
1 'polypeptide(L)'
;MLMDGQGEFAISLSRLPEGKRLRNDLPGSWADLFVQAAGSAAVMMIEVRKQNAGGSESLYRLARLLPEGKQSTGAADITWNGRVDRVPADEAFDAVEAGEIFWHYCQHDAVPQRYELRFLE
;
A
#
# COMPACT_ATOMS: atom_id res chain seq x y z
N MET A 1 -3.54 -9.46 -19.13
CA MET A 1 -4.90 -9.20 -18.62
C MET A 1 -4.82 -7.91 -17.83
N LEU A 2 -5.66 -6.93 -18.16
CA LEU A 2 -5.66 -5.58 -17.56
C LEU A 2 -6.47 -5.62 -16.26
N MET A 3 -6.16 -4.76 -15.28
CA MET A 3 -6.98 -4.56 -14.07
C MET A 3 -8.45 -4.33 -14.49
N ASP A 4 -9.37 -5.14 -13.98
CA ASP A 4 -10.77 -5.16 -14.42
C ASP A 4 -11.67 -4.18 -13.62
N GLY A 5 -11.14 -3.60 -12.54
CA GLY A 5 -11.86 -2.66 -11.69
C GLY A 5 -13.06 -3.27 -10.95
N GLN A 6 -13.21 -4.60 -10.95
CA GLN A 6 -14.26 -5.35 -10.28
C GLN A 6 -13.66 -6.35 -9.28
N GLY A 7 -12.79 -7.23 -9.76
CA GLY A 7 -12.07 -8.23 -8.98
C GLY A 7 -10.58 -7.94 -8.84
N GLU A 8 -9.98 -7.20 -9.77
CA GLU A 8 -8.56 -6.83 -9.79
C GLU A 8 -8.42 -5.32 -10.01
N PHE A 9 -7.83 -4.63 -9.04
CA PHE A 9 -7.52 -3.21 -9.14
C PHE A 9 -6.23 -2.87 -8.41
N ALA A 10 -5.69 -1.70 -8.75
CA ALA A 10 -4.72 -1.02 -7.91
C ALA A 10 -5.16 0.42 -7.69
N ILE A 11 -4.90 0.91 -6.49
CA ILE A 11 -5.12 2.32 -6.12
C ILE A 11 -3.84 2.83 -5.49
N SER A 12 -3.48 4.07 -5.82
CA SER A 12 -2.38 4.77 -5.17
C SER A 12 -2.82 6.15 -4.73
N LEU A 13 -2.37 6.55 -3.55
CA LEU A 13 -2.55 7.88 -3.00
C LEU A 13 -1.17 8.47 -2.71
N SER A 14 -0.94 9.64 -3.29
CA SER A 14 0.28 10.42 -3.10
C SER A 14 -0.07 11.89 -2.87
N ARG A 15 0.81 12.59 -2.16
CA ARG A 15 0.64 14.03 -1.94
C ARG A 15 0.99 14.79 -3.21
N LEU A 16 0.10 15.69 -3.62
CA LEU A 16 0.41 16.63 -4.70
C LEU A 16 1.40 17.69 -4.19
N PRO A 17 2.45 18.07 -4.96
CA PRO A 17 3.38 19.10 -4.52
C PRO A 17 2.68 20.42 -4.19
N GLU A 18 3.26 21.18 -3.25
CA GLU A 18 2.69 22.45 -2.82
C GLU A 18 2.50 23.41 -4.01
N GLY A 19 1.37 24.12 -4.04
CA GLY A 19 1.02 25.06 -5.10
C GLY A 19 0.55 24.43 -6.41
N LYS A 20 0.54 23.11 -6.53
CA LYS A 20 0.06 22.40 -7.73
C LYS A 20 -1.44 22.11 -7.66
N ARG A 21 -2.07 21.92 -8.82
CA ARG A 21 -3.44 21.41 -8.92
C ARG A 21 -3.51 20.26 -9.91
N LEU A 22 -4.05 19.13 -9.50
CA LEU A 22 -4.11 17.91 -10.34
C LEU A 22 -4.71 18.17 -11.74
N ARG A 23 -5.73 19.02 -11.83
CA ARG A 23 -6.38 19.38 -13.12
C ARG A 23 -5.50 20.17 -14.09
N ASN A 24 -4.45 20.83 -13.59
CA ASN A 24 -3.53 21.67 -14.38
C ASN A 24 -2.15 21.01 -14.52
N ASP A 25 -1.78 20.17 -13.55
CA ASP A 25 -0.47 19.58 -13.39
C ASP A 25 -0.62 18.07 -13.19
N LEU A 26 -1.08 17.36 -14.23
CA LEU A 26 -1.06 15.90 -14.21
C LEU A 26 0.40 15.42 -14.10
N PRO A 27 0.72 14.51 -13.16
CA PRO A 27 2.07 13.98 -13.04
C PRO A 27 2.49 13.29 -14.34
N GLY A 28 3.68 13.64 -14.85
CA GLY A 28 4.29 12.95 -15.99
C GLY A 28 4.91 11.59 -15.63
N SER A 29 4.99 11.28 -14.33
CA SER A 29 5.53 10.06 -13.76
C SER A 29 4.68 9.62 -12.56
N TRP A 30 4.94 8.40 -12.09
CA TRP A 30 4.49 7.98 -10.76
C TRP A 30 5.09 8.88 -9.68
N ALA A 31 4.35 9.05 -8.57
CA ALA A 31 4.82 9.83 -7.44
C ALA A 31 5.97 9.13 -6.72
N ASP A 32 6.88 9.93 -6.15
CA ASP A 32 8.05 9.41 -5.42
C ASP A 32 7.65 8.81 -4.06
N LEU A 33 6.67 9.42 -3.39
CA LEU A 33 6.13 8.97 -2.11
C LEU A 33 4.64 8.63 -2.25
N PHE A 34 4.24 7.47 -1.76
CA PHE A 34 2.88 6.99 -1.90
C PHE A 34 2.52 5.91 -0.89
N VAL A 35 1.22 5.71 -0.69
CA VAL A 35 0.63 4.44 -0.29
C VAL A 35 -0.13 3.86 -1.49
N GLN A 36 0.00 2.57 -1.73
CA GLN A 36 -0.74 1.86 -2.78
C GLN A 36 -1.29 0.53 -2.28
N ALA A 37 -2.35 0.07 -2.93
CA ALA A 37 -2.87 -1.26 -2.76
C ALA A 37 -3.06 -1.93 -4.12
N ALA A 38 -2.85 -3.24 -4.18
CA ALA A 38 -3.09 -4.06 -5.37
C ALA A 38 -3.76 -5.39 -4.98
N GLY A 39 -4.78 -5.79 -5.74
CA GLY A 39 -5.52 -7.03 -5.51
C GLY A 39 -7.01 -6.87 -5.78
N SER A 40 -7.82 -7.49 -4.92
CA SER A 40 -9.29 -7.44 -4.93
C SER A 40 -9.84 -6.76 -3.69
N ALA A 41 -11.13 -6.42 -3.67
CA ALA A 41 -11.76 -5.82 -2.51
C ALA A 41 -11.77 -6.75 -1.28
N ALA A 42 -11.73 -8.06 -1.49
CA ALA A 42 -11.70 -9.06 -0.43
C ALA A 42 -10.27 -9.35 0.06
N VAL A 43 -9.27 -9.18 -0.81
CA VAL A 43 -7.88 -9.48 -0.50
C VAL A 43 -6.94 -8.66 -1.37
N MET A 44 -6.14 -7.80 -0.74
CA MET A 44 -5.14 -6.94 -1.38
C MET A 44 -3.89 -6.84 -0.51
N MET A 45 -2.75 -6.57 -1.13
CA MET A 45 -1.53 -6.16 -0.42
C MET A 45 -1.39 -4.64 -0.46
N ILE A 46 -0.71 -4.08 0.55
CA ILE A 46 -0.45 -2.64 0.65
C ILE A 46 1.05 -2.40 0.68
N GLU A 47 1.49 -1.42 -0.12
CA GLU A 47 2.87 -0.96 -0.17
C GLU A 47 2.95 0.53 0.11
N VAL A 48 4.07 0.93 0.70
CA VAL A 48 4.33 2.31 1.10
C VAL A 48 5.73 2.69 0.65
N ARG A 49 5.85 3.70 -0.20
CA ARG A 49 7.13 4.36 -0.48
C ARG A 49 7.21 5.62 0.36
N LYS A 50 8.21 5.69 1.24
CA LYS A 50 8.38 6.84 2.15
C LYS A 50 9.84 7.25 2.24
N GLN A 51 10.04 8.49 2.67
CA GLN A 51 11.35 8.98 3.06
C GLN A 51 11.71 8.51 4.48
N ASN A 52 12.95 8.04 4.64
CA ASN A 52 13.50 7.55 5.89
C ASN A 52 14.26 8.63 6.65
N ALA A 53 14.54 8.35 7.93
CA ALA A 53 15.49 9.14 8.70
C ALA A 53 16.87 9.06 8.02
N GLY A 54 17.37 10.20 7.52
CA GLY A 54 18.58 10.27 6.70
C GLY A 54 18.31 10.66 5.23
N GLY A 55 17.05 10.79 4.84
CA GLY A 55 16.65 11.38 3.56
C GLY A 55 16.56 10.41 2.39
N SER A 56 16.97 9.13 2.56
CA SER A 56 16.76 8.08 1.56
C SER A 56 15.28 7.71 1.44
N GLU A 57 14.89 7.23 0.27
CA GLU A 57 13.54 6.70 0.02
C GLU A 57 13.61 5.19 -0.07
N SER A 58 12.61 4.51 0.49
CA SER A 58 12.50 3.05 0.44
C SER A 58 11.06 2.62 0.27
N LEU A 59 10.88 1.46 -0.35
CA LEU A 59 9.61 0.78 -0.52
C LEU A 59 9.45 -0.28 0.57
N TYR A 60 8.26 -0.32 1.16
CA TYR A 60 7.89 -1.26 2.20
C TYR A 60 6.59 -1.95 1.86
N ARG A 61 6.44 -3.20 2.30
CA ARG A 61 5.15 -3.88 2.44
C ARG A 61 4.59 -3.63 3.83
N LEU A 62 3.30 -3.37 3.91
CA LEU A 62 2.61 -3.22 5.19
C LEU A 62 2.18 -4.59 5.72
N ALA A 63 2.34 -4.83 7.01
CA ALA A 63 1.83 -6.01 7.69
C ALA A 63 1.09 -5.62 8.99
N ARG A 64 0.10 -6.41 9.40
CA ARG A 64 -0.48 -6.31 10.74
C ARG A 64 0.59 -6.65 11.78
N LEU A 65 0.70 -5.83 12.81
CA LEU A 65 1.63 -6.10 13.90
C LEU A 65 1.20 -7.38 14.62
N LEU A 66 2.11 -8.35 14.70
CA LEU A 66 1.87 -9.59 15.44
C LEU A 66 2.38 -9.45 16.89
N PRO A 67 1.76 -10.15 17.86
CA PRO A 67 2.31 -10.24 19.21
C PRO A 67 3.74 -10.79 19.20
N GLU A 68 4.55 -10.34 20.14
CA GLU A 68 5.96 -10.75 20.25
C GLU A 68 6.11 -12.29 20.25
N GLY A 69 7.05 -12.78 19.46
CA GLY A 69 7.32 -14.22 19.32
C GLY A 69 6.31 -14.99 18.47
N LYS A 70 5.27 -14.35 17.91
CA LYS A 70 4.37 -14.98 16.95
C LYS A 70 4.78 -14.71 15.52
N GLN A 71 4.59 -15.72 14.68
CA GLN A 71 4.73 -15.62 13.23
C GLN A 71 3.36 -15.68 12.57
N SER A 72 3.27 -15.13 11.36
CA SER A 72 2.07 -15.21 10.54
C SER A 72 1.70 -16.67 10.28
N THR A 73 0.45 -17.05 10.56
CA THR A 73 -0.04 -18.40 10.27
C THR A 73 -0.91 -18.34 9.02
N GLY A 74 -0.31 -18.71 7.89
CA GLY A 74 -0.98 -18.82 6.61
C GLY A 74 -0.45 -17.87 5.55
N ALA A 75 -1.05 -17.95 4.37
CA ALA A 75 -0.74 -17.10 3.24
C ALA A 75 -2.01 -16.81 2.46
N ALA A 76 -2.02 -15.70 1.74
CA ALA A 76 -3.05 -15.32 0.80
C ALA A 76 -2.44 -15.14 -0.59
N ASP A 77 -3.19 -15.53 -1.61
CA ASP A 77 -2.82 -15.30 -3.01
C ASP A 77 -3.48 -13.99 -3.45
N ILE A 78 -2.66 -13.02 -3.89
CA ILE A 78 -3.09 -11.70 -4.37
C ILE A 78 -2.99 -11.70 -5.89
N THR A 79 -4.13 -11.70 -6.56
CA THR A 79 -4.17 -11.56 -8.02
C THR A 79 -4.23 -10.10 -8.42
N TRP A 80 -3.28 -9.66 -9.24
CA TRP A 80 -3.28 -8.30 -9.79
C TRP A 80 -2.49 -8.26 -11.09
N ASN A 81 -2.94 -7.47 -12.07
CA ASN A 81 -2.20 -7.26 -13.33
C ASN A 81 -1.79 -8.58 -14.02
N GLY A 82 -2.66 -9.59 -13.98
CA GLY A 82 -2.41 -10.92 -14.54
C GLY A 82 -1.31 -11.74 -13.87
N ARG A 83 -0.85 -11.36 -12.67
CA ARG A 83 0.08 -12.15 -11.84
C ARG A 83 -0.58 -12.52 -10.51
N VAL A 84 -0.01 -13.51 -9.83
CA VAL A 84 -0.42 -13.93 -8.49
C VAL A 84 0.79 -13.83 -7.56
N ASP A 85 0.72 -12.96 -6.57
CA ASP A 85 1.72 -12.86 -5.51
C ASP A 85 1.20 -13.54 -4.25
N ARG A 86 1.96 -14.50 -3.73
CA ARG A 86 1.63 -15.19 -2.47
C ARG A 86 2.27 -14.45 -1.31
N VAL A 87 1.46 -13.89 -0.42
CA VAL A 87 1.91 -13.09 0.73
C VAL A 87 1.50 -13.74 2.05
N PRO A 88 2.23 -13.53 3.15
CA PRO A 88 1.78 -13.85 4.50
C PRO A 88 0.38 -13.28 4.80
N ALA A 89 -0.43 -14.00 5.59
CA ALA A 89 -1.82 -13.61 5.85
C ALA A 89 -1.98 -12.25 6.58
N ASP A 90 -0.96 -11.83 7.29
CA ASP A 90 -0.84 -10.53 7.96
C ASP A 90 -0.46 -9.38 7.00
N GLU A 91 -0.03 -9.67 5.77
CA GLU A 91 0.19 -8.71 4.69
C GLU A 91 -1.03 -8.59 3.75
N ALA A 92 -2.10 -9.34 4.02
CA ALA A 92 -3.31 -9.37 3.23
C ALA A 92 -4.45 -8.62 3.94
N PHE A 93 -4.99 -7.60 3.28
CA PHE A 93 -6.00 -6.68 3.77
C PHE A 93 -7.28 -6.78 2.95
N ASP A 94 -8.42 -6.49 3.57
CA ASP A 94 -9.66 -6.21 2.82
C ASP A 94 -9.76 -4.70 2.50
N ALA A 95 -10.75 -4.33 1.68
CA ALA A 95 -10.95 -2.94 1.28
C ALA A 95 -11.35 -2.01 2.44
N VAL A 96 -11.98 -2.52 3.50
CA VAL A 96 -12.39 -1.70 4.65
C VAL A 96 -11.14 -1.29 5.43
N GLU A 97 -10.28 -2.26 5.76
CA GLU A 97 -9.03 -2.03 6.45
C GLU A 97 -8.07 -1.16 5.61
N ALA A 98 -7.97 -1.44 4.30
CA ALA A 98 -7.20 -0.60 3.39
C ALA A 98 -7.72 0.85 3.36
N GLY A 99 -9.04 1.05 3.36
CA GLY A 99 -9.65 2.37 3.43
C GLY A 99 -9.25 3.15 4.69
N GLU A 100 -9.22 2.49 5.85
CA GLU A 100 -8.74 3.11 7.09
C GLU A 100 -7.26 3.52 7.02
N ILE A 101 -6.42 2.69 6.41
CA ILE A 101 -4.99 2.96 6.22
C ILE A 101 -4.79 4.17 5.30
N PHE A 102 -5.49 4.20 4.17
CA PHE A 102 -5.43 5.32 3.22
C PHE A 102 -5.93 6.61 3.85
N TRP A 103 -7.02 6.55 4.61
CA TRP A 103 -7.55 7.71 5.33
C TRP A 103 -6.57 8.24 6.38
N HIS A 104 -5.90 7.34 7.11
CA HIS A 104 -4.88 7.73 8.07
C HIS A 104 -3.68 8.37 7.37
N TYR A 105 -3.20 7.79 6.26
CA TYR A 105 -2.11 8.33 5.45
C TYR A 105 -2.44 9.72 4.91
N CYS A 106 -3.66 9.94 4.42
CA CYS A 106 -4.11 11.25 3.94
C CYS A 106 -3.98 12.35 5.01
N GLN A 107 -4.23 12.01 6.27
CA GLN A 107 -4.21 12.97 7.39
C GLN A 107 -2.82 13.14 8.01
N HIS A 108 -2.01 12.08 8.05
CA HIS A 108 -0.79 12.04 8.88
C HIS A 108 0.50 11.82 8.08
N ASP A 109 0.40 11.52 6.78
CA ASP A 109 1.55 11.16 5.94
C ASP A 109 2.33 9.94 6.49
N ALA A 110 1.59 9.04 7.16
CA ALA A 110 2.13 7.87 7.84
C ALA A 110 1.08 6.75 7.85
N VAL A 111 1.51 5.51 8.13
CA VAL A 111 0.61 4.40 8.40
C VAL A 111 0.29 4.30 9.89
N PRO A 112 -0.88 3.75 10.29
CA PRO A 112 -1.22 3.59 11.71
C PRO A 112 -0.21 2.73 12.47
N GLN A 113 0.06 3.05 13.74
CA GLN A 113 1.05 2.35 14.59
C GLN A 113 0.76 0.87 14.84
N ARG A 114 -0.47 0.41 14.59
CA ARG A 114 -0.86 -1.01 14.70
C ARG A 114 -0.36 -1.88 13.53
N TYR A 115 0.31 -1.26 12.56
CA TYR A 115 0.93 -1.93 11.43
C TYR A 115 2.45 -1.77 11.49
N GLU A 116 3.15 -2.71 10.88
CA GLU A 116 4.60 -2.66 10.71
C GLU A 116 4.97 -2.55 9.23
N LEU A 117 6.14 -1.98 8.97
CA LEU A 117 6.70 -1.83 7.63
C LEU A 117 7.82 -2.85 7.41
N ARG A 118 7.64 -3.74 6.43
CA ARG A 118 8.63 -4.74 6.00
C ARG A 118 9.33 -4.25 4.74
N PHE A 119 10.64 -4.15 4.79
CA PHE A 119 11.44 -3.58 3.70
C PHE A 119 11.37 -4.40 2.41
N LEU A 120 11.33 -3.73 1.26
CA LEU A 120 11.37 -4.34 -0.08
C LEU A 120 12.53 -3.79 -0.95
N GLU A 121 12.67 -2.46 -1.06
CA GLU A 121 13.65 -1.75 -1.90
C GLU A 121 14.17 -0.48 -1.23
#